data_AF-A0A6B3HLR0-F1
#
_entry.id   AF-A0A6B3HLR0-F1
#
_cell.length_a   1.000
_cell.length_b   1.000
_cell.length_c   1.000
_cell.angle_alpha   90.00
_cell.angle_beta   90.00
_cell.angle_gamma   90.00
#
_symmetry.space_group_name_H-M   'P 1'
#
loop_
_entity.id
_entity.type
_entity.pdbx_description
1 polymer ?
#
loop_
_entity_poly.entity_id
_entity_poly.type
_entity_poly.pdbx_seq_one_letter_code
_entity_poly.pdbx_strand_id
1 'polypeptide(L)' 'DLARSTGQPYGAGEAELRSCEALLAPADDDPDGGSLFGPPVPVPDGAPLLDRVIGLSGRRPDWRPGS' A
#
# COMPACT_ATOMS: atom_id res chain seq x y z
N ASP A 1 8.02 -3.14 5.37
CA ASP A 1 8.53 -3.26 6.76
C ASP A 1 9.96 -3.75 6.85
N LEU A 2 10.30 -4.95 6.38
CA LEU A 2 11.65 -5.53 6.52
C LEU A 2 12.79 -4.61 6.03
N ALA A 3 12.68 -4.04 4.82
CA ALA A 3 13.69 -3.13 4.30
C ALA A 3 13.87 -1.91 5.23
N ARG A 4 12.76 -1.33 5.71
CA ARG A 4 12.77 -0.22 6.66
C ARG A 4 13.34 -0.61 8.02
N SER A 5 13.04 -1.80 8.54
CA SER A 5 13.56 -2.28 9.83
C SER A 5 15.06 -2.59 9.81
N THR A 6 15.60 -2.84 8.62
CA THR A 6 17.03 -3.14 8.41
C THR A 6 17.79 -1.98 7.78
N GLY A 7 17.15 -0.82 7.60
CA GLY A 7 17.78 0.36 6.98
C GLY A 7 18.15 0.19 5.51
N GLN A 8 17.59 -0.82 4.84
CA GLN A 8 17.83 -1.09 3.43
C GLN A 8 16.89 -0.27 2.54
N PRO A 9 17.35 0.20 1.37
CA PRO A 9 16.47 0.82 0.40
C PRO A 9 15.48 -0.21 -0.15
N TYR A 10 14.26 0.22 -0.43
CA TYR A 10 13.27 -0.55 -1.16
C TYR A 10 12.73 0.31 -2.30
N GLY A 11 12.99 -0.13 -3.53
CA GLY A 11 12.50 0.51 -4.74
C GLY A 11 11.80 -0.54 -5.60
N ALA A 12 10.48 -0.64 -5.47
CA ALA A 12 9.68 -1.34 -6.46
C ALA A 12 9.67 -0.50 -7.75
N GLY A 13 9.74 -1.17 -8.91
CA GLY A 13 9.60 -0.49 -10.18
C GLY A 13 8.18 0.04 -10.40
N GLU A 14 8.06 1.05 -11.26
CA GLU A 14 6.79 1.74 -11.47
C GLU A 14 5.74 0.82 -12.11
N ALA A 15 6.15 -0.08 -13.02
CA ALA A 15 5.23 -1.01 -13.69
C ALA A 15 4.65 -2.04 -12.72
N GLU A 16 5.48 -2.54 -11.81
CA GLU A 16 5.08 -3.45 -10.74
C GLU A 16 4.10 -2.76 -9.80
N LEU A 17 4.40 -1.51 -9.40
CA LEU A 17 3.52 -0.74 -8.52
C LEU A 17 2.16 -0.45 -9.16
N ARG A 18 2.10 -0.08 -10.44
CA ARG A 18 0.83 0.11 -11.15
C ARG A 18 0.02 -1.19 -11.25
N SER A 19 0.70 -2.32 -11.43
CA SER A 19 0.05 -3.63 -11.43
C SER A 19 -0.55 -3.96 -10.07
N CYS A 20 0.18 -3.67 -8.98
CA CYS A 20 -0.34 -3.81 -7.62
C CYS A 20 -1.48 -2.84 -7.31
N GLU A 21 -1.39 -1.58 -7.76
CA GLU A 21 -2.45 -0.57 -7.61
C GLU A 21 -3.76 -1.06 -8.26
N ALA A 22 -3.68 -1.56 -9.50
CA ALA A 22 -4.84 -2.11 -10.19
C ALA A 22 -5.42 -3.35 -9.50
N LEU A 23 -4.58 -4.21 -8.94
CA LEU A 23 -5.01 -5.40 -8.20
C LEU A 23 -5.71 -5.06 -6.87
N LEU A 24 -5.24 -4.02 -6.18
CA LEU A 24 -5.72 -3.64 -4.84
C LEU A 24 -6.81 -2.57 -4.86
N ALA A 25 -7.08 -1.97 -6.02
CA ALA A 25 -8.16 -1.00 -6.19
C ALA A 25 -9.51 -1.66 -5.79
N PRO A 26 -10.37 -0.95 -5.02
CA PRO A 26 -11.68 -1.45 -4.66
C PRO A 26 -12.49 -1.82 -5.91
N ALA A 27 -13.15 -2.98 -5.89
CA ALA A 27 -14.15 -3.32 -6.90
C ALA A 27 -15.48 -2.61 -6.55
N ASP A 28 -16.18 -2.09 -7.57
CA ASP A 28 -17.45 -1.36 -7.38
C ASP A 28 -18.56 -2.20 -6.72
N ASP A 29 -18.44 -3.53 -6.75
CA ASP A 29 -19.45 -4.50 -6.29
C ASP A 29 -19.08 -5.23 -4.97
N ASP A 30 -18.16 -4.71 -4.15
CA ASP A 30 -17.84 -5.31 -2.84
C ASP A 30 -18.65 -4.67 -1.69
N PRO A 31 -19.79 -5.27 -1.28
CA PRO A 31 -20.71 -4.68 -0.30
C PRO A 31 -20.13 -4.63 1.12
N ASP A 32 -19.09 -5.41 1.43
CA ASP A 32 -18.42 -5.39 2.73
C ASP A 32 -17.24 -4.40 2.75
N GLY A 33 -16.86 -3.84 1.59
CA GLY A 33 -15.74 -2.89 1.44
C GLY A 33 -14.38 -3.42 1.89
N GLY A 34 -14.28 -4.75 2.06
CA GLY A 34 -13.19 -5.40 2.75
C GLY A 34 -12.21 -6.03 1.77
N SER A 35 -11.09 -5.35 1.52
CA SER A 35 -9.95 -5.97 0.85
C SER A 35 -9.48 -7.22 1.64
N LEU A 36 -9.03 -8.25 0.93
CA LEU A 36 -8.39 -9.45 1.51
C LEU A 36 -7.23 -9.11 2.48
N PHE A 37 -6.72 -7.89 2.38
CA PHE A 37 -5.59 -7.37 3.15
C PHE A 37 -6.00 -6.44 4.31
N GLY A 38 -7.31 -6.30 4.55
CA GLY A 38 -7.87 -5.35 5.51
C GLY A 38 -8.31 -4.04 4.86
N PRO A 39 -8.98 -3.15 5.61
CA PRO A 39 -9.49 -1.89 5.05
C PRO A 39 -8.34 -1.01 4.58
N PRO A 40 -8.45 -0.36 3.40
CA PRO A 40 -7.45 0.58 2.92
C PRO A 40 -7.15 1.68 3.94
N VAL A 41 -5.87 2.00 4.11
CA VAL A 41 -5.42 3.15 4.88
C VAL A 41 -5.43 4.39 3.97
N PRO A 42 -6.08 5.50 4.35
CA PRO A 42 -6.09 6.72 3.53
C PRO A 42 -4.67 7.26 3.32
N VAL A 43 -4.33 7.51 2.06
CA VAL A 43 -3.06 8.10 1.64
C VAL A 43 -3.36 9.22 0.64
N PRO A 44 -2.73 10.41 0.75
CA PRO A 44 -2.96 11.49 -0.21
C PRO A 44 -2.62 11.09 -1.65
N ASP A 45 -3.41 11.57 -2.63
CA ASP A 45 -3.19 11.24 -4.05
C ASP A 45 -1.84 11.73 -4.59
N GLY A 46 -1.27 12.79 -3.99
CA GLY A 46 0.05 13.31 -4.33
C GLY A 46 1.22 12.56 -3.67
N ALA A 47 0.95 11.55 -2.85
CA ALA A 47 1.99 10.73 -2.23
C ALA A 47 2.70 9.84 -3.27
N PRO A 48 3.94 9.39 -2.99
CA PRO A 48 4.62 8.41 -3.82
C PRO A 48 3.73 7.19 -4.12
N LEU A 49 3.80 6.65 -5.34
CA LEU A 49 2.98 5.51 -5.75
C LEU A 49 3.12 4.30 -4.82
N LEU A 50 4.34 4.04 -4.33
CA LEU A 50 4.59 3.00 -3.33
C LEU A 50 3.74 3.19 -2.06
N ASP A 51 3.62 4.42 -1.56
CA ASP A 51 2.86 4.70 -0.35
C ASP A 51 1.36 4.48 -0.56
N ARG A 52 0.85 4.87 -1.74
CA ARG A 52 -0.55 4.65 -2.14
C ARG A 52 -0.87 3.15 -2.22
N VAL A 53 0.00 2.35 -2.85
CA VAL A 53 -0.15 0.89 -2.93
C VAL A 53 -0.09 0.23 -1.54
N ILE A 54 0.81 0.67 -0.66
CA ILE A 54 0.86 0.18 0.73
C ILE A 54 -0.46 0.49 1.46
N GLY A 55 -1.00 1.70 1.28
CA GLY A 55 -2.29 2.12 1.82
C GLY A 55 -3.44 1.23 1.35
N LEU A 56 -3.53 0.96 0.04
CA LEU A 56 -4.55 0.06 -0.53
C LEU A 56 -4.47 -1.37 0.03
N SER A 57 -3.27 -1.81 0.43
CA SER A 57 -3.07 -3.11 1.10
C SER A 57 -3.46 -3.13 2.59
N GLY A 58 -4.07 -2.05 3.09
CA GLY A 58 -4.45 -1.89 4.50
C GLY A 58 -3.27 -1.65 5.45
N ARG A 59 -2.09 -1.31 4.91
CA ARG A 59 -0.88 -1.06 5.70
C ARG A 59 -0.55 0.42 5.75
N ARG A 60 0.17 0.81 6.81
CA ARG A 60 0.62 2.18 7.01
C ARG A 60 1.94 2.45 6.28
N PRO A 61 1.98 3.36 5.29
CA PRO A 61 3.23 3.69 4.59
C PRO A 61 4.26 4.33 5.50
N ASP A 62 3.84 4.98 6.58
CA ASP A 62 4.70 5.63 7.57
C ASP A 62 5.11 4.73 8.76
N TRP A 63 4.78 3.42 8.72
CA TRP A 63 5.17 2.45 9.75
C TRP A 63 6.66 2.54 10.12
N ARG A 64 7.00 2.40 11.41
CA ARG A 64 8.39 2.36 11.88
C ARG A 64 8.60 1.21 12.88
N PRO A 65 9.83 0.67 12.99
CA PRO A 65 10.14 -0.27 14.06
C PRO A 65 9.86 0.35 15.43
N GLY A 66 9.09 -0.34 16.28
CA GLY A 66 8.77 0.11 17.63
C GLY A 66 7.66 1.15 17.74
N SER A 67 6.97 1.48 16.63
CA SER A 67 5.70 2.24 16.65
C SER A 67 4.50 1.37 16.93
#